data_AF-A0AAV7EGD1-F1
#
_entry.id   AF-A0AAV7EGD1-F1
#
_cell.length_a   1.000
_cell.length_b   1.000
_cell.length_c   1.000
_cell.angle_alpha   90.00
_cell.angle_beta   90.00
_cell.angle_gamma   90.00
#
_symmetry.space_group_name_H-M   'P 1'
#
loop_
_entity.id
_entity.type
_entity.pdbx_description
1 polymer ?
#
loop_
_entity_poly.entity_id
_entity_poly.type
_entity_poly.pdbx_seq_one_letter_code
_entity_poly.pdbx_strand_id
1 'polypeptide(L)' 'MMKLHYLSCIMLAILVFTSMEADVEGGGRCIMVMDPAACNLPSCKQQCLQAKNGNGVCISNIKEGYHCACYYNC' A
#
# COMPACT_ATOMS: atom_id res chain seq x y z
N MET A 1 44.01 1.25 13.96
CA MET A 1 43.60 1.11 12.54
C MET A 1 42.45 0.10 12.35
N MET A 2 42.37 -1.00 13.11
CA MET A 2 41.31 -2.03 12.96
C MET A 2 39.85 -1.56 13.25
N LYS A 3 39.66 -0.58 14.14
CA LYS A 3 38.34 -0.01 14.50
C LYS A 3 37.68 0.81 13.38
N LEU A 4 38.47 1.47 12.53
CA LEU A 4 37.93 2.31 11.46
C LEU A 4 37.41 1.47 10.29
N HIS A 5 38.10 0.37 9.97
CA HIS A 5 37.64 -0.61 8.99
C HIS A 5 36.38 -1.36 9.47
N TYR A 6 36.33 -1.72 10.76
CA TYR A 6 35.15 -2.35 11.35
C TYR A 6 33.90 -1.46 11.29
N LEU A 7 34.04 -0.17 11.64
CA LEU A 7 32.95 0.80 11.52
C LEU A 7 32.52 1.02 10.07
N SER A 8 33.47 1.04 9.13
CA SER A 8 33.18 1.11 7.70
C SER A 8 32.37 -0.10 7.22
N CYS A 9 32.70 -1.32 7.65
CA CYS A 9 31.95 -2.52 7.31
C CYS A 9 30.52 -2.51 7.88
N ILE A 10 30.33 -2.00 9.11
CA ILE A 10 29.01 -1.90 9.73
C ILE A 10 28.12 -0.92 8.96
N MET A 11 28.65 0.25 8.59
CA MET A 11 27.90 1.24 7.80
C MET A 11 27.53 0.70 6.42
N LEU A 12 28.43 -0.04 5.77
CA LEU A 12 28.16 -0.69 4.49
C LEU A 12 27.06 -1.74 4.62
N ALA A 13 27.09 -2.53 5.69
CA ALA A 13 26.06 -3.53 5.97
C ALA A 13 24.69 -2.87 6.16
N ILE A 14 24.59 -1.82 6.98
CA ILE A 14 23.33 -1.10 7.24
C ILE A 14 22.71 -0.55 5.94
N LEU A 15 23.51 0.02 5.04
CA LEU A 15 23.03 0.53 3.75
C LEU A 15 22.42 -0.56 2.87
N VAL A 16 22.97 -1.78 2.90
CA VAL A 16 22.42 -2.94 2.17
C VAL A 16 21.10 -3.41 2.80
N PHE A 17 20.92 -3.25 4.11
CA PHE A 17 19.69 -3.68 4.78
C PHE A 17 18.52 -2.69 4.61
N THR A 18 18.76 -1.43 4.25
CA THR A 18 17.69 -0.43 4.06
C THR A 18 17.07 -0.43 2.66
N SER A 19 17.64 -1.17 1.70
CA SER A 19 17.14 -1.24 0.32
C SER A 19 16.12 -2.34 0.07
N MET A 20 15.63 -3.05 1.12
CA MET A 20 14.50 -3.97 0.97
C MET A 20 13.21 -3.17 0.93
N GLU A 21 12.90 -2.70 -0.27
CA GLU A 21 11.53 -2.44 -0.67
C GLU A 21 10.90 -3.82 -0.84
N ALA A 22 9.85 -4.13 -0.07
CA ALA A 22 9.10 -5.37 -0.24
C ALA A 22 8.30 -5.26 -1.55
N ASP A 23 8.99 -5.37 -2.68
CA ASP A 23 8.36 -5.56 -3.97
C ASP A 23 7.82 -7.00 -3.98
N VAL A 24 6.52 -7.11 -3.77
CA VAL A 24 5.80 -8.37 -3.96
C VAL A 24 5.76 -8.59 -5.46
N GLU A 25 6.79 -9.25 -5.99
CA GLU A 25 6.89 -9.67 -7.38
C GLU A 25 5.69 -10.56 -7.75
N GLY A 26 4.64 -9.94 -8.27
CA GLY A 26 3.46 -10.65 -8.74
C GLY A 26 2.28 -9.74 -8.98
N GLY A 27 2.35 -8.82 -9.96
CA GLY A 27 1.23 -8.04 -10.51
C GLY A 27 0.09 -7.80 -9.51
N GLY A 28 0.44 -7.18 -8.39
CA GLY A 28 -0.31 -7.32 -7.15
C GLY A 28 -1.59 -6.50 -7.22
N ARG A 29 -2.72 -7.09 -6.82
CA ARG A 29 -3.91 -6.29 -6.54
C ARG A 29 -3.79 -5.70 -5.14
N CYS A 30 -3.54 -4.40 -5.06
CA CYS A 30 -3.58 -3.62 -3.83
C CYS A 30 -5.03 -3.22 -3.49
N ILE A 31 -5.28 -2.99 -2.20
CA ILE A 31 -6.56 -2.52 -1.67
C ILE A 31 -6.33 -1.29 -0.81
N MET A 32 -7.10 -0.23 -1.03
CA MET A 32 -7.14 0.97 -0.19
C MET A 32 -8.58 1.27 0.22
N VAL A 33 -8.82 1.54 1.51
CA VAL A 33 -10.12 2.04 1.98
C VAL A 33 -10.16 3.55 1.77
N MET A 34 -11.13 4.04 0.99
CA MET A 34 -11.26 5.47 0.67
C MET A 34 -12.24 6.20 1.59
N ASP A 35 -13.36 5.55 1.93
CA ASP A 35 -14.36 6.06 2.88
C ASP A 35 -14.77 4.91 3.81
N PRO A 36 -14.43 4.99 5.11
CA PRO A 36 -14.69 3.90 6.06
C PRO A 36 -16.13 3.86 6.59
N ALA A 37 -16.90 4.96 6.50
CA ALA A 37 -18.19 5.08 7.18
C ALA A 37 -19.39 5.19 6.24
N ALA A 38 -19.17 5.44 4.95
CA ALA A 38 -20.20 5.47 3.94
C ALA A 38 -19.72 4.89 2.61
N CYS A 39 -20.66 4.39 1.81
CA CYS A 39 -20.35 4.00 0.45
C CYS A 39 -21.46 4.40 -0.53
N ASN A 40 -21.14 5.39 -1.36
CA ASN A 40 -21.87 5.66 -2.59
C ASN A 40 -21.12 5.00 -3.75
N LEU A 41 -21.68 3.93 -4.33
CA LEU A 41 -20.99 3.14 -5.35
C LEU A 41 -20.54 3.97 -6.58
N PRO A 42 -21.38 4.84 -7.18
CA PRO A 42 -20.93 5.73 -8.26
C PRO A 42 -19.72 6.58 -7.89
N SER A 43 -19.77 7.27 -6.75
CA SER A 43 -18.65 8.11 -6.28
C SER A 43 -17.41 7.28 -5.96
N CYS A 44 -17.57 6.11 -5.32
CA CYS A 44 -16.48 5.19 -4.98
C CYS A 44 -15.74 4.72 -6.24
N LYS A 45 -16.48 4.33 -7.29
CA LYS A 45 -15.89 3.96 -8.58
C LYS A 45 -15.13 5.11 -9.22
N GLN A 46 -15.75 6.30 -9.27
CA GLN A 46 -15.14 7.48 -9.87
C GLN A 46 -13.86 7.88 -9.14
N GLN A 47 -13.89 7.94 -7.81
CA GLN A 47 -12.73 8.32 -7.00
C GLN A 47 -11.60 7.29 -7.12
N CYS A 48 -11.91 6.00 -7.06
CA CYS A 48 -10.89 4.94 -7.22
C CYS A 48 -10.26 4.96 -8.61
N LEU A 49 -11.05 5.18 -9.67
CA LEU A 49 -10.54 5.34 -11.02
C LEU A 49 -9.62 6.56 -11.13
N GLN A 50 -10.03 7.71 -10.58
CA GLN A 50 -9.23 8.94 -10.62
C GLN A 50 -7.93 8.84 -9.81
N ALA A 51 -7.97 8.20 -8.63
CA ALA A 51 -6.83 8.15 -7.72
C ALA A 51 -5.80 7.08 -8.09
N LYS A 52 -6.26 5.92 -8.59
CA LYS A 52 -5.42 4.72 -8.76
C LYS A 52 -5.62 3.99 -10.08
N ASN A 53 -6.45 4.51 -10.99
CA ASN A 53 -6.91 3.79 -12.18
C ASN A 53 -7.48 2.39 -11.83
N GLY A 54 -8.14 2.30 -10.67
CA GLY A 54 -8.64 1.07 -10.08
C GLY A 54 -10.15 0.89 -10.18
N ASN A 55 -10.66 -0.13 -9.50
CA ASN A 55 -12.08 -0.42 -9.37
C ASN A 55 -12.55 -0.25 -7.91
N GLY A 56 -13.47 0.70 -7.70
CA GLY A 56 -14.10 0.94 -6.40
C GLY A 56 -15.30 0.04 -6.16
N VAL A 57 -15.41 -0.54 -4.96
CA VAL A 57 -16.51 -1.40 -4.55
C VAL A 57 -17.01 -1.04 -3.13
N CYS A 58 -18.29 -1.28 -2.87
CA CYS A 58 -18.86 -1.14 -1.54
C CYS A 58 -18.84 -2.49 -0.82
N ILE A 59 -18.12 -2.57 0.30
CA ILE A 59 -18.02 -3.79 1.11
C ILE A 59 -18.75 -3.56 2.43
N SER A 60 -19.58 -4.51 2.85
CA SER A 60 -20.24 -4.43 4.14
C SER A 60 -19.25 -4.70 5.29
N ASN A 61 -19.28 -3.84 6.29
CA ASN A 61 -18.69 -4.04 7.60
C ASN A 61 -19.84 -4.23 8.61
N ILE A 62 -19.80 -5.34 9.35
CA ILE A 62 -20.85 -5.74 10.29
C ILE A 62 -21.10 -4.66 11.36
N LYS A 63 -20.10 -3.84 11.70
CA LYS A 63 -20.21 -2.81 12.74
C LYS A 63 -20.49 -1.40 12.22
N GLU A 64 -20.09 -1.09 10.99
CA GLU A 64 -19.98 0.30 10.49
C GLU A 64 -20.77 0.55 9.21
N GLY A 65 -21.52 -0.44 8.70
CA GLY A 65 -22.24 -0.31 7.43
C GLY A 65 -21.34 -0.56 6.22
N TYR A 66 -21.62 0.05 5.07
CA TYR A 66 -20.81 -0.17 3.87
C TYR A 66 -19.68 0.84 3.77
N HIS A 67 -18.47 0.37 3.48
CA HIS A 67 -17.30 1.20 3.20
C HIS A 67 -16.85 1.07 1.74
N CYS A 68 -16.18 2.09 1.22
CA CYS A 68 -15.60 2.09 -0.12
C CYS A 68 -14.17 1.51 -0.10
N ALA A 69 -13.97 0.40 -0.81
CA ALA A 69 -12.66 -0.22 -1.05
C ALA A 69 -12.24 -0.05 -2.51
N CYS A 70 -11.03 0.42 -2.74
CA CYS A 70 -10.43 0.61 -4.06
C CYS A 70 -9.41 -0.49 -4.35
N TYR A 71 -9.70 -1.32 -5.34
CA TYR A 71 -8.79 -2.36 -5.83
C TYR A 71 -8.03 -1.82 -7.03
N TYR A 72 -6.71 -1.84 -6.98
CA TYR A 72 -5.86 -1.31 -8.06
C TYR A 72 -4.62 -2.16 -8.24
N ASN A 73 -3.99 -2.03 -9.41
CA ASN A 73 -2.71 -2.67 -9.65
C ASN A 73 -1.63 -1.84 -8.95
N CYS A 74 -0.93 -2.48 -8.03
CA CYS A 74 0.43 -2.11 -7.67
C CYS A 74 1.36 -2.88 -8.65
#